data_AF-A0A351IV75-F1
#
_entry.id   AF-A0A351IV75-F1
#
_cell.length_a   1.000
_cell.length_b   1.000
_cell.length_c   1.000
_cell.angle_alpha   90.00
_cell.angle_beta   90.00
_cell.angle_gamma   90.00
#
_symmetry.space_group_name_H-M   'P 1'
#
loop_
_entity.id
_entity.type
_entity.pdbx_description
1 polymer ?
#
loop_
_entity_poly.entity_id
_entity_poly.type
_entity_poly.pdbx_seq_one_letter_code
_entity_poly.pdbx_strand_id
1 'polypeptide(L)'
;MSCDPVGGDPGVLSGGADETAREQVNSWLAAINPVTSHLVAERTSYSSQLIPVTPYVTVSCIEAFLRYPEAVARIAAAMSPEEIGAAARRPGCQADSVFLWGIANFFLIGRNVMAMVDPTLDSVQRTHTVLDFWARASHAYRGGPHLHAAEVGNRIEVLSPDMVTHLAAGARAVDDERRDRIRRANATIINHLFLLYFDTRVGHADTGPYRLEDGRTMIVRDFYRLGESDFSWSGVAAGVPFRNLTAALVLDPEVEVSITDYGTTISSPEDYLEHLSGFGLYTTDGVAPGGLPVPLSDQDLEATAAAAKVAQRQHYRDIVAMDRDERIACGAYVYFTFLRPFAEIAGVADEIDWTCPRDTPADLYPLVTTDMEPPERDPDVDVYPAYA
;
A
#
# COMPACT_ATOMS: atom_id res chain seq x y z
N MET A 1 6.45 -37.84 -60.68
CA MET A 1 4.97 -37.89 -60.54
C MET A 1 4.70 -38.77 -59.33
N SER A 2 4.00 -38.39 -58.27
CA SER A 2 3.41 -37.14 -57.77
C SER A 2 2.80 -37.55 -56.41
N CYS A 3 3.07 -36.78 -55.35
CA CYS A 3 2.11 -36.24 -54.35
C CYS A 3 0.99 -37.17 -53.81
N ASP A 4 0.68 -37.33 -52.52
CA ASP A 4 0.85 -36.58 -51.27
C ASP A 4 0.62 -37.53 -50.07
N PRO A 5 1.08 -37.21 -48.84
CA PRO A 5 0.45 -37.68 -47.62
C PRO A 5 -0.60 -36.67 -47.15
N VAL A 6 -1.81 -37.15 -46.88
CA VAL A 6 -2.92 -36.37 -46.30
C VAL A 6 -2.53 -35.93 -44.89
N GLY A 7 -2.39 -34.61 -44.72
CA GLY A 7 -2.24 -33.94 -43.44
C GLY A 7 -3.55 -33.88 -42.65
N GLY A 8 -3.40 -33.72 -41.35
CA GLY A 8 -4.49 -33.54 -40.39
C GLY A 8 -3.90 -33.42 -39.00
N ASP A 9 -3.17 -32.35 -38.75
CA ASP A 9 -2.81 -31.90 -37.41
C ASP A 9 -4.09 -31.31 -36.78
N PRO A 10 -4.61 -31.85 -35.66
CA PRO A 10 -5.76 -31.25 -35.01
C PRO A 10 -5.28 -29.94 -34.37
N GLY A 11 -5.70 -28.83 -34.96
CA GLY A 11 -5.47 -27.48 -34.43
C GLY A 11 -5.76 -27.45 -32.93
N VAL A 12 -4.71 -27.28 -32.14
CA VAL A 12 -4.80 -27.03 -30.72
C VAL A 12 -5.55 -25.70 -30.56
N LEU A 13 -6.71 -25.78 -29.91
CA LEU A 13 -7.54 -24.65 -29.50
C LEU A 13 -6.78 -23.78 -28.49
N SER A 14 -5.88 -22.91 -28.96
CA SER A 14 -5.25 -21.88 -28.13
C SER A 14 -6.21 -20.73 -27.82
N GLY A 15 -7.32 -20.60 -28.56
CA GLY A 15 -8.26 -19.48 -28.43
C GLY A 15 -9.06 -19.45 -27.13
N GLY A 16 -9.39 -20.61 -26.53
CA GLY A 16 -10.26 -20.65 -25.34
C GLY A 16 -9.59 -20.17 -24.05
N ALA A 17 -8.28 -20.38 -23.89
CA ALA A 17 -7.56 -19.93 -22.70
C ALA A 17 -7.34 -18.41 -22.71
N ASP A 18 -7.00 -17.85 -23.87
CA ASP A 18 -6.82 -16.40 -24.05
C ASP A 18 -8.14 -15.62 -23.93
N GLU A 19 -9.24 -16.20 -24.40
CA GLU A 19 -10.60 -15.63 -24.24
C GLU A 19 -11.02 -15.63 -22.76
N THR A 20 -10.77 -16.73 -22.03
CA THR A 20 -11.05 -16.81 -20.59
C THR A 20 -10.21 -15.81 -19.78
N ALA A 21 -8.92 -15.67 -20.10
CA ALA A 21 -8.03 -14.72 -19.40
C ALA A 21 -8.46 -13.27 -19.64
N ARG A 22 -8.93 -12.94 -20.85
CA ARG A 22 -9.44 -11.60 -21.18
C ARG A 22 -10.72 -11.27 -20.42
N GLU A 23 -11.68 -12.19 -20.39
CA GLU A 23 -12.92 -12.02 -19.63
C GLU A 23 -12.63 -11.80 -18.15
N GLN A 24 -11.72 -12.58 -17.57
CA GLN A 24 -11.31 -12.45 -16.19
C GLN A 24 -10.65 -11.10 -15.90
N VAL A 25 -9.72 -10.67 -16.75
CA VAL A 25 -9.07 -9.36 -16.62
C VAL A 25 -10.09 -8.23 -16.72
N ASN A 26 -10.98 -8.27 -17.70
CA ASN A 26 -12.04 -7.27 -17.84
C ASN A 26 -12.97 -7.24 -16.63
N SER A 27 -13.27 -8.39 -16.00
CA SER A 27 -14.03 -8.44 -14.75
C SER A 27 -13.30 -7.75 -13.60
N TRP A 28 -11.96 -7.90 -13.49
CA TRP A 28 -11.19 -7.19 -12.45
C TRP A 28 -11.13 -5.69 -12.72
N LEU A 29 -10.96 -5.26 -13.97
CA LEU A 29 -11.00 -3.84 -14.33
C LEU A 29 -12.34 -3.20 -13.95
N ALA A 30 -13.45 -3.89 -14.23
CA ALA A 30 -14.79 -3.45 -13.85
C ALA A 30 -14.98 -3.35 -12.31
N ALA A 31 -14.30 -4.19 -11.53
CA ALA A 31 -14.33 -4.12 -10.07
C ALA A 31 -13.47 -2.97 -9.52
N ILE A 32 -12.30 -2.73 -10.13
CA ILE A 32 -11.33 -1.71 -9.69
C ILE A 32 -11.78 -0.28 -10.03
N ASN A 33 -12.38 -0.08 -11.21
CA ASN A 33 -12.69 1.26 -11.74
C ASN A 33 -13.56 2.11 -10.79
N PRO A 34 -14.72 1.65 -10.28
CA PRO A 34 -15.56 2.47 -9.43
C PRO A 34 -14.89 2.88 -8.12
N VAL A 35 -14.15 1.95 -7.49
CA VAL A 35 -13.42 2.20 -6.25
C VAL A 35 -12.32 3.23 -6.47
N THR A 36 -11.57 3.09 -7.57
CA THR A 36 -10.49 4.01 -7.92
C THR A 36 -11.01 5.41 -8.24
N SER A 37 -12.08 5.52 -9.05
CA SER A 37 -12.72 6.80 -9.35
C SER A 37 -13.15 7.53 -8.09
N HIS A 38 -13.82 6.82 -7.17
CA HIS A 38 -14.28 7.40 -5.91
C HIS A 38 -13.11 7.89 -5.04
N LEU A 39 -12.12 7.03 -4.78
CA LEU A 39 -10.98 7.37 -3.92
C LEU A 39 -10.09 8.48 -4.49
N VAL A 40 -9.97 8.58 -5.82
CA VAL A 40 -9.26 9.69 -6.47
C VAL A 40 -10.06 10.99 -6.38
N ALA A 41 -11.39 10.94 -6.52
CA ALA A 41 -12.25 12.12 -6.43
C ALA A 41 -12.31 12.72 -5.01
N GLU A 42 -12.27 11.88 -3.97
CA GLU A 42 -12.22 12.34 -2.58
C GLU A 42 -10.88 12.97 -2.20
N ARG A 43 -9.81 12.69 -2.96
CA ARG A 43 -8.49 13.25 -2.69
C ARG A 43 -8.41 14.68 -3.24
N THR A 44 -8.35 15.65 -2.34
CA THR A 44 -7.97 17.03 -2.71
C THR A 44 -6.59 16.99 -3.36
N SER A 45 -6.44 17.59 -4.54
CA SER A 45 -5.15 17.67 -5.23
C SER A 45 -4.15 18.40 -4.31
N TYR A 46 -3.05 17.70 -4.00
CA TYR A 46 -1.96 18.26 -3.19
C TYR A 46 -0.74 18.40 -4.09
N SER A 47 -0.24 19.63 -4.23
CA SER A 47 1.05 19.91 -4.83
C SER A 47 2.06 20.18 -3.72
N SER A 48 3.01 19.25 -3.55
CA SER A 48 4.18 19.52 -2.73
C SER A 48 5.06 20.52 -3.45
N GLN A 49 5.48 21.58 -2.77
CA GLN A 49 6.45 22.54 -3.29
C GLN A 49 7.89 22.00 -3.22
N LEU A 50 8.12 20.95 -2.42
CA LEU A 50 9.44 20.39 -2.17
C LEU A 50 9.72 19.17 -3.04
N ILE A 51 8.74 18.28 -3.17
CA ILE A 51 8.88 16.98 -3.82
C ILE A 51 8.01 16.94 -5.09
N PRO A 52 8.56 16.57 -6.26
CA PRO A 52 7.82 16.54 -7.52
C PRO A 52 6.88 15.32 -7.60
N VAL A 53 5.71 15.41 -6.95
CA VAL A 53 4.73 14.32 -6.80
C VAL A 53 4.32 13.69 -8.13
N THR A 54 3.79 14.49 -9.05
CA THR A 54 3.32 13.97 -10.33
C THR A 54 4.44 13.29 -11.14
N PRO A 55 5.64 13.90 -11.30
CA PRO A 55 6.76 13.23 -11.95
C PRO A 55 7.15 11.88 -11.34
N TYR A 56 7.33 11.79 -10.01
CA TYR A 56 7.79 10.55 -9.41
C TYR A 56 6.72 9.45 -9.43
N VAL A 57 5.43 9.81 -9.30
CA VAL A 57 4.33 8.83 -9.42
C VAL A 57 4.32 8.27 -10.84
N THR A 58 4.41 9.11 -11.87
CA THR A 58 4.44 8.64 -13.26
C THR A 58 5.60 7.69 -13.52
N VAL A 59 6.82 8.03 -13.07
CA VAL A 59 7.99 7.15 -13.20
C VAL A 59 7.76 5.82 -12.49
N SER A 60 7.24 5.83 -11.26
CA SER A 60 6.96 4.59 -10.52
C SER A 60 5.94 3.68 -11.21
N CYS A 61 4.91 4.26 -11.83
CA CYS A 61 3.88 3.51 -12.55
C CYS A 61 4.45 2.88 -13.82
N ILE A 62 5.32 3.59 -14.55
CA ILE A 62 6.04 3.02 -15.72
C ILE A 62 6.90 1.83 -15.26
N GLU A 63 7.69 1.99 -14.20
CA GLU A 63 8.51 0.90 -13.64
C GLU A 63 7.63 -0.28 -13.19
N ALA A 64 6.51 -0.02 -12.53
CA ALA A 64 5.55 -1.05 -12.13
C ALA A 64 5.00 -1.82 -13.35
N PHE A 65 4.55 -1.13 -14.39
CA PHE A 65 4.08 -1.77 -15.62
C PHE A 65 5.15 -2.64 -16.30
N LEU A 66 6.38 -2.14 -16.35
CA LEU A 66 7.48 -2.84 -17.00
C LEU A 66 7.95 -4.06 -16.19
N ARG A 67 7.94 -3.98 -14.85
CA ARG A 67 8.69 -4.93 -13.99
C ARG A 67 7.83 -5.76 -13.03
N TYR A 68 6.63 -5.31 -12.65
CA TYR A 68 5.77 -6.11 -11.77
C TYR A 68 5.45 -7.50 -12.32
N PRO A 69 5.21 -7.74 -13.63
CA PRO A 69 4.92 -9.08 -14.11
C PRO A 69 6.00 -10.12 -13.75
N GLU A 70 7.28 -9.75 -13.87
CA GLU A 70 8.40 -10.64 -13.50
C GLU A 70 8.53 -10.76 -11.98
N ALA A 71 8.47 -9.65 -11.25
CA ALA A 71 8.55 -9.64 -9.80
C ALA A 71 7.42 -10.46 -9.15
N VAL A 72 6.18 -10.31 -9.62
CA VAL A 72 5.01 -11.09 -9.19
C VAL A 72 5.20 -12.57 -9.49
N ALA A 73 5.66 -12.93 -10.68
CA ALA A 73 5.91 -14.33 -11.02
C ALA A 73 6.97 -14.95 -10.09
N ARG A 74 8.01 -14.19 -9.74
CA ARG A 74 9.05 -14.61 -8.78
C ARG A 74 8.49 -14.83 -7.38
N ILE A 75 7.66 -13.92 -6.90
CA ILE A 75 6.98 -14.02 -5.59
C ILE A 75 6.04 -15.22 -5.55
N ALA A 76 5.16 -15.33 -6.55
CA ALA A 76 4.17 -16.40 -6.64
C ALA A 76 4.78 -17.81 -6.79
N ALA A 77 5.99 -17.89 -7.35
CA ALA A 77 6.75 -19.15 -7.42
C ALA A 77 7.32 -19.58 -6.06
N ALA A 78 7.55 -18.65 -5.14
CA ALA A 78 8.09 -18.92 -3.80
C ALA A 78 7.00 -19.16 -2.75
N MET A 79 5.91 -18.40 -2.82
CA MET A 79 4.75 -18.52 -1.94
C MET A 79 3.48 -18.12 -2.69
N SER A 80 2.40 -18.88 -2.52
CA SER A 80 1.16 -18.57 -3.23
C SER A 80 0.57 -17.22 -2.78
N PRO A 81 -0.14 -16.48 -3.65
CA PRO A 81 -0.80 -15.23 -3.27
C PRO A 81 -1.75 -15.40 -2.07
N GLU A 82 -2.42 -16.55 -1.96
CA GLU A 82 -3.31 -16.87 -0.83
C GLU A 82 -2.55 -17.01 0.48
N GLU A 83 -1.41 -17.70 0.49
CA GLU A 83 -0.58 -17.84 1.68
C GLU A 83 -0.02 -16.48 2.11
N ILE A 84 0.41 -15.65 1.16
CA ILE A 84 0.90 -14.29 1.44
C ILE A 84 -0.21 -13.43 2.03
N GLY A 85 -1.39 -13.42 1.40
CA GLY A 85 -2.54 -12.66 1.89
C GLY A 85 -2.99 -13.11 3.29
N ALA A 86 -2.95 -14.41 3.57
CA ALA A 86 -3.24 -14.94 4.91
C ALA A 86 -2.16 -14.54 5.94
N ALA A 87 -0.87 -14.61 5.56
CA ALA A 87 0.25 -14.24 6.43
C ALA A 87 0.32 -12.73 6.74
N ALA A 88 -0.28 -11.92 5.88
CA ALA A 88 -0.42 -10.47 6.06
C ALA A 88 -1.41 -10.08 7.16
N ARG A 89 -2.26 -11.00 7.63
CA ARG A 89 -3.32 -10.74 8.64
C ARG A 89 -2.78 -10.66 10.07
N ARG A 90 -1.83 -9.76 10.30
CA ARG A 90 -1.15 -9.57 11.59
C ARG A 90 -0.74 -8.11 11.78
N PRO A 91 -0.61 -7.63 13.03
CA PRO A 91 -0.16 -6.26 13.28
C PRO A 91 1.26 -6.01 12.76
N GLY A 92 1.53 -4.76 12.41
CA GLY A 92 2.82 -4.28 11.93
C GLY A 92 3.24 -4.87 10.57
N CYS A 93 2.30 -5.44 9.81
CA CYS A 93 2.57 -5.98 8.48
C CYS A 93 2.18 -4.96 7.40
N GLN A 94 3.18 -4.46 6.67
CA GLN A 94 2.96 -3.46 5.63
C GLN A 94 2.32 -4.01 4.34
N ALA A 95 2.30 -5.33 4.15
CA ALA A 95 1.46 -5.94 3.12
C ALA A 95 0.00 -5.82 3.57
N ASP A 96 -0.62 -4.67 3.33
CA ASP A 96 -1.95 -4.31 3.81
C ASP A 96 -2.87 -3.85 2.66
N SER A 97 -4.04 -3.30 3.02
CA SER A 97 -5.04 -2.82 2.04
C SER A 97 -4.51 -1.72 1.12
N VAL A 98 -3.63 -0.85 1.62
CA VAL A 98 -3.06 0.28 0.88
C VAL A 98 -2.06 -0.23 -0.15
N PHE A 99 -1.24 -1.18 0.27
CA PHE A 99 -0.24 -1.79 -0.59
C PHE A 99 -0.89 -2.70 -1.65
N LEU A 100 -1.94 -3.45 -1.30
CA LEU A 100 -2.78 -4.18 -2.26
C LEU A 100 -3.41 -3.25 -3.30
N TRP A 101 -4.00 -2.14 -2.87
CA TRP A 101 -4.56 -1.16 -3.79
C TRP A 101 -3.50 -0.61 -4.75
N GLY A 102 -2.30 -0.29 -4.24
CA GLY A 102 -1.20 0.25 -5.05
C GLY A 102 -0.64 -0.75 -6.06
N ILE A 103 -0.58 -2.05 -5.75
CA ILE A 103 -0.11 -3.08 -6.70
C ILE A 103 -0.93 -3.04 -8.00
N ALA A 104 -2.26 -3.09 -7.89
CA ALA A 104 -3.13 -3.05 -9.06
C ALA A 104 -3.09 -1.68 -9.74
N ASN A 105 -3.26 -0.60 -8.97
CA ASN A 105 -3.43 0.73 -9.54
C ASN A 105 -2.16 1.29 -10.18
N PHE A 106 -0.98 1.10 -9.60
CA PHE A 106 0.25 1.63 -10.19
C PHE A 106 0.63 0.90 -11.48
N PHE A 107 0.40 -0.42 -11.53
CA PHE A 107 0.54 -1.19 -12.76
C PHE A 107 -0.44 -0.69 -13.84
N LEU A 108 -1.72 -0.49 -13.51
CA LEU A 108 -2.74 -0.08 -14.47
C LEU A 108 -2.59 1.38 -14.93
N ILE A 109 -2.13 2.29 -14.06
CA ILE A 109 -1.74 3.66 -14.47
C ILE A 109 -0.54 3.58 -15.42
N GLY A 110 0.46 2.75 -15.11
CA GLY A 110 1.59 2.50 -15.99
C GLY A 110 1.19 1.92 -17.34
N ARG A 111 0.22 1.01 -17.37
CA ARG A 111 -0.41 0.48 -18.58
C ARG A 111 -0.98 1.61 -19.44
N ASN A 112 -1.77 2.52 -18.87
CA ASN A 112 -2.33 3.66 -19.60
C ASN A 112 -1.23 4.55 -20.20
N VAL A 113 -0.18 4.85 -19.42
CA VAL A 113 0.95 5.67 -19.89
C VAL A 113 1.69 4.97 -21.03
N MET A 114 2.05 3.69 -20.85
CA MET A 114 2.84 2.95 -21.83
C MET A 114 2.06 2.58 -23.07
N ALA A 115 0.74 2.40 -23.00
CA ALA A 115 -0.11 2.21 -24.17
C ALA A 115 -0.15 3.45 -25.09
N MET A 116 0.06 4.66 -24.56
CA MET A 116 0.21 5.87 -25.38
C MET A 116 1.57 5.93 -26.08
N VAL A 117 2.61 5.32 -25.49
CA VAL A 117 3.96 5.28 -26.05
C VAL A 117 4.04 4.18 -27.12
N ASP A 118 3.63 2.98 -26.76
CA ASP A 118 3.58 1.80 -27.64
C ASP A 118 2.39 0.90 -27.24
N PRO A 119 1.27 0.98 -27.98
CA PRO A 119 0.08 0.16 -27.72
C PRO A 119 0.34 -1.35 -27.75
N THR A 120 1.41 -1.81 -28.41
CA THR A 120 1.71 -3.24 -28.52
C THR A 120 2.22 -3.86 -27.21
N LEU A 121 2.61 -3.02 -26.25
CA LEU A 121 2.99 -3.45 -24.91
C LEU A 121 1.78 -3.85 -24.05
N ASP A 122 0.59 -3.37 -24.41
CA ASP A 122 -0.64 -3.65 -23.67
C ASP A 122 -1.17 -5.06 -23.94
N SER A 123 -0.66 -6.02 -23.17
CA SER A 123 -1.04 -7.43 -23.31
C SER A 123 -1.95 -7.90 -22.17
N VAL A 124 -2.99 -8.65 -22.52
CA VAL A 124 -3.87 -9.35 -21.55
C VAL A 124 -3.05 -10.23 -20.59
N GLN A 125 -2.05 -10.95 -21.08
CA GLN A 125 -1.25 -11.88 -20.27
C GLN A 125 -0.45 -11.19 -19.15
N ARG A 126 0.18 -10.04 -19.45
CA ARG A 126 0.90 -9.25 -18.42
C ARG A 126 -0.06 -8.73 -17.37
N THR A 127 -1.19 -8.19 -17.79
CA THR A 127 -2.23 -7.69 -16.89
C THR A 127 -2.83 -8.81 -16.04
N HIS A 128 -3.12 -9.96 -16.64
CA HIS A 128 -3.59 -11.14 -15.92
C HIS A 128 -2.59 -11.57 -14.85
N THR A 129 -1.30 -11.60 -15.16
CA THR A 129 -0.26 -12.03 -14.20
C THR A 129 -0.29 -11.17 -12.92
N VAL A 130 -0.38 -9.84 -13.07
CA VAL A 130 -0.39 -8.92 -11.93
C VAL A 130 -1.73 -8.93 -11.21
N LEU A 131 -2.85 -8.91 -11.95
CA LEU A 131 -4.18 -8.85 -11.36
C LEU A 131 -4.62 -10.18 -10.73
N ASP A 132 -4.17 -11.34 -11.23
CA ASP A 132 -4.41 -12.65 -10.59
C ASP A 132 -3.75 -12.70 -9.20
N PHE A 133 -2.47 -12.30 -9.12
CA PHE A 133 -1.76 -12.20 -7.85
C PHE A 133 -2.48 -11.26 -6.88
N TRP A 134 -2.81 -10.05 -7.33
CA TRP A 134 -3.51 -9.06 -6.52
C TRP A 134 -4.86 -9.57 -6.03
N ALA A 135 -5.68 -10.17 -6.90
CA ALA A 135 -7.02 -10.63 -6.56
C ALA A 135 -6.99 -11.75 -5.52
N ARG A 136 -6.13 -12.76 -5.74
CA ARG A 136 -5.99 -13.90 -4.83
C ARG A 136 -5.41 -13.49 -3.47
N ALA A 137 -4.41 -12.60 -3.46
CA ALA A 137 -3.88 -12.03 -2.22
C ALA A 137 -4.93 -11.17 -1.48
N SER A 138 -5.72 -10.38 -2.22
CA SER A 138 -6.77 -9.54 -1.64
C SER A 138 -7.87 -10.37 -0.98
N HIS A 139 -8.36 -11.42 -1.65
CA HIS A 139 -9.34 -12.34 -1.09
C HIS A 139 -8.84 -12.99 0.20
N ALA A 140 -7.61 -13.49 0.20
CA ALA A 140 -7.02 -14.12 1.38
C ALA A 140 -6.79 -13.13 2.53
N TYR A 141 -6.30 -11.92 2.23
CA TYR A 141 -6.10 -10.84 3.20
C TYR A 141 -7.40 -10.44 3.89
N ARG A 142 -8.48 -10.29 3.11
CA ARG A 142 -9.82 -9.92 3.63
C ARG A 142 -10.58 -11.09 4.24
N GLY A 143 -10.11 -12.32 4.06
CA GLY A 143 -10.74 -13.53 4.60
C GLY A 143 -12.10 -13.85 3.96
N GLY A 144 -12.30 -13.50 2.67
CA GLY A 144 -13.58 -13.66 1.99
C GLY A 144 -13.50 -13.37 0.48
N PRO A 145 -14.65 -13.29 -0.21
CA PRO A 145 -14.71 -13.11 -1.66
C PRO A 145 -14.49 -11.65 -2.10
N HIS A 146 -13.98 -10.79 -1.22
CA HIS A 146 -13.90 -9.35 -1.46
C HIS A 146 -12.54 -8.95 -2.00
N LEU A 147 -12.52 -8.07 -3.00
CA LEU A 147 -11.29 -7.48 -3.53
C LEU A 147 -10.98 -6.16 -2.80
N HIS A 148 -12.02 -5.38 -2.54
CA HIS A 148 -11.93 -4.04 -1.97
C HIS A 148 -12.61 -3.93 -0.60
N ALA A 149 -12.13 -3.00 0.24
CA ALA A 149 -12.80 -2.66 1.49
C ALA A 149 -14.20 -2.05 1.24
N ALA A 150 -14.37 -1.37 0.11
CA ALA A 150 -15.64 -0.75 -0.29
C ALA A 150 -16.81 -1.75 -0.42
N GLU A 151 -16.53 -3.02 -0.73
CA GLU A 151 -17.54 -4.08 -0.86
C GLU A 151 -18.15 -4.50 0.48
N VAL A 152 -17.48 -4.17 1.58
CA VAL A 152 -17.90 -4.52 2.96
C VAL A 152 -18.10 -3.29 3.82
N GLY A 153 -18.50 -2.17 3.20
CA GLY A 153 -18.79 -0.93 3.90
C GLY A 153 -17.54 -0.26 4.49
N ASN A 154 -16.40 -0.37 3.80
CA ASN A 154 -15.11 0.16 4.24
C ASN A 154 -14.70 -0.41 5.61
N ARG A 155 -14.67 -1.74 5.71
CA ARG A 155 -14.26 -2.46 6.92
C ARG A 155 -13.07 -3.36 6.60
N ILE A 156 -11.96 -3.16 7.29
CA ILE A 156 -10.71 -3.92 7.13
C ILE A 156 -10.49 -4.71 8.43
N GLU A 157 -11.35 -5.70 8.69
CA GLU A 157 -11.30 -6.54 9.89
C GLU A 157 -10.44 -7.79 9.67
N VAL A 158 -9.14 -7.58 9.50
CA VAL A 158 -8.24 -8.67 9.07
C VAL A 158 -7.66 -9.46 10.23
N LEU A 159 -7.58 -8.87 11.42
CA LEU A 159 -7.01 -9.49 12.61
C LEU A 159 -7.93 -10.58 13.20
N SER A 160 -7.32 -11.61 13.79
CA SER A 160 -8.06 -12.67 14.48
C SER A 160 -8.72 -12.15 15.77
N PRO A 161 -9.82 -12.77 16.24
CA PRO A 161 -10.44 -12.41 17.50
C PRO A 161 -9.46 -12.40 18.68
N ASP A 162 -8.59 -13.41 18.78
CA ASP A 162 -7.58 -13.50 19.84
C ASP A 162 -6.59 -12.32 19.80
N MET A 163 -6.20 -11.88 18.60
CA MET A 163 -5.33 -10.71 18.44
C MET A 163 -6.04 -9.42 18.84
N VAL A 164 -7.31 -9.26 18.45
CA VAL A 164 -8.14 -8.12 18.87
C VAL A 164 -8.27 -8.08 20.39
N THR A 165 -8.56 -9.22 21.02
CA THR A 165 -8.62 -9.35 22.49
C THR A 165 -7.29 -9.02 23.14
N HIS A 166 -6.16 -9.50 22.62
CA HIS A 166 -4.82 -9.18 23.12
C HIS A 166 -4.55 -7.67 23.08
N LEU A 167 -4.80 -7.03 21.94
CA LEU A 167 -4.57 -5.60 21.75
C LEU A 167 -5.49 -4.76 22.64
N ALA A 168 -6.76 -5.15 22.78
CA ALA A 168 -7.73 -4.48 23.65
C ALA A 168 -7.37 -4.64 25.14
N ALA A 169 -6.86 -5.79 25.55
CA ALA A 169 -6.48 -6.05 26.95
C ALA A 169 -5.32 -5.15 27.44
N GLY A 170 -4.38 -4.78 26.56
CA GLY A 170 -3.33 -3.82 26.91
C GLY A 170 -3.72 -2.35 26.71
N ALA A 171 -4.93 -2.05 26.21
CA ALA A 171 -5.42 -0.68 26.10
C ALA A 171 -5.84 -0.13 27.47
N ARG A 172 -5.12 0.88 27.95
CA ARG A 172 -5.38 1.54 29.24
C ARG A 172 -6.26 2.77 29.04
N ALA A 173 -7.06 3.11 30.04
CA ALA A 173 -7.91 4.31 30.04
C ALA A 173 -7.13 5.59 29.68
N VAL A 174 -7.78 6.48 28.95
CA VAL A 174 -7.20 7.75 28.48
C VAL A 174 -7.96 8.89 29.14
N ASP A 175 -7.26 9.66 29.97
CA ASP A 175 -7.70 10.97 30.45
C ASP A 175 -7.29 12.08 29.47
N ASP A 176 -7.77 13.30 29.71
CA ASP A 176 -7.51 14.43 28.81
C ASP A 176 -6.01 14.72 28.63
N GLU A 177 -5.22 14.62 29.71
CA GLU A 177 -3.78 14.89 29.65
C GLU A 177 -3.05 13.83 28.80
N ARG A 178 -3.39 12.55 28.99
CA ARG A 178 -2.84 11.43 28.21
C ARG A 178 -3.29 11.49 26.76
N ARG A 179 -4.55 11.86 26.50
CA ARG A 179 -5.08 12.06 25.14
C ARG A 179 -4.23 13.07 24.38
N ASP A 180 -3.95 14.19 25.04
CA ASP A 180 -3.11 15.26 24.52
C ASP A 180 -1.69 14.80 24.16
N ARG A 181 -1.06 14.01 25.03
CA ARG A 181 0.27 13.42 24.77
C ARG A 181 0.24 12.46 23.58
N ILE A 182 -0.78 11.59 23.50
CA ILE A 182 -0.97 10.64 22.40
C ILE A 182 -1.17 11.39 21.08
N ARG A 183 -2.06 12.39 21.03
CA ARG A 183 -2.32 13.20 19.83
C ARG A 183 -1.04 13.85 19.31
N ARG A 184 -0.25 14.48 20.19
CA ARG A 184 1.02 15.12 19.82
C ARG A 184 2.06 14.13 19.32
N ALA A 185 2.19 12.98 19.99
CA ALA A 185 3.13 11.93 19.57
C ALA A 185 2.74 11.34 18.21
N ASN A 186 1.46 10.97 18.04
CA ASN A 186 0.92 10.46 16.77
C ASN A 186 1.17 11.44 15.62
N ALA A 187 0.86 12.73 15.80
CA ALA A 187 1.11 13.74 14.78
C ALA A 187 2.61 13.87 14.43
N THR A 188 3.48 13.81 15.43
CA THR A 188 4.94 13.88 15.23
C THR A 188 5.47 12.67 14.44
N ILE A 189 5.01 11.47 14.80
CA ILE A 189 5.38 10.23 14.14
C ILE A 189 4.88 10.20 12.69
N ILE A 190 3.62 10.58 12.45
CA ILE A 190 3.05 10.67 11.10
C ILE A 190 3.82 11.68 10.24
N ASN A 191 4.20 12.83 10.79
CA ASN A 191 4.97 13.84 10.05
C ASN A 191 6.38 13.37 9.68
N HIS A 192 7.03 12.59 10.55
CA HIS A 192 8.30 11.93 10.23
C HIS A 192 8.12 10.94 9.08
N LEU A 193 7.12 10.05 9.19
CA LEU A 193 6.82 9.07 8.16
C LEU A 193 6.43 9.72 6.82
N PHE A 194 5.70 10.82 6.85
CA PHE A 194 5.31 11.55 5.64
C PHE A 194 6.54 11.98 4.83
N LEU A 195 7.57 12.53 5.49
CA LEU A 195 8.82 12.86 4.79
C LEU A 195 9.65 11.62 4.44
N LEU A 196 9.75 10.64 5.35
CA LEU A 196 10.50 9.40 5.11
C LEU A 196 9.98 8.64 3.87
N TYR A 197 8.67 8.71 3.62
CA TYR A 197 8.02 8.15 2.45
C TYR A 197 7.84 9.18 1.31
N PHE A 198 8.63 10.25 1.28
CA PHE A 198 8.63 11.26 0.20
C PHE A 198 7.23 11.82 -0.14
N ASP A 199 6.55 12.35 0.86
CA ASP A 199 5.18 12.89 0.82
C ASP A 199 4.08 11.85 0.51
N THR A 200 4.40 10.56 0.70
CA THR A 200 3.45 9.46 0.54
C THR A 200 2.85 9.06 1.88
N ARG A 201 1.52 9.05 1.98
CA ARG A 201 0.78 8.69 3.21
C ARG A 201 0.62 7.17 3.37
N VAL A 202 1.72 6.42 3.34
CA VAL A 202 1.74 4.94 3.47
C VAL A 202 2.71 4.41 4.51
N GLY A 203 3.38 5.30 5.25
CA GLY A 203 4.17 4.91 6.42
C GLY A 203 3.31 4.48 7.62
N HIS A 204 1.99 4.63 7.53
CA HIS A 204 1.03 4.12 8.51
C HIS A 204 -0.25 3.69 7.79
N ALA A 205 -0.99 2.77 8.40
CA ALA A 205 -2.31 2.35 7.95
C ALA A 205 -3.16 1.90 9.13
N ASP A 206 -4.47 2.07 9.00
CA ASP A 206 -5.45 1.63 9.98
C ASP A 206 -6.16 0.36 9.51
N THR A 207 -6.54 -0.49 10.47
CA THR A 207 -7.46 -1.62 10.29
C THR A 207 -8.57 -1.58 11.34
N GLY A 208 -9.69 -2.24 11.04
CA GLY A 208 -10.95 -2.15 11.79
C GLY A 208 -12.12 -1.66 10.94
N PRO A 209 -13.20 -1.17 11.53
CA PRO A 209 -13.43 -1.08 12.98
C PRO A 209 -13.64 -2.45 13.63
N TYR A 210 -12.94 -2.73 14.73
CA TYR A 210 -13.13 -3.94 15.54
C TYR A 210 -14.11 -3.65 16.68
N ARG A 211 -15.23 -4.37 16.72
CA ARG A 211 -16.22 -4.20 17.79
C ARG A 211 -15.81 -4.95 19.04
N LEU A 212 -15.78 -4.26 20.18
CA LEU A 212 -15.45 -4.84 21.48
C LEU A 212 -16.73 -5.31 22.21
N GLU A 213 -16.57 -6.25 23.15
CA GLU A 213 -17.69 -6.86 23.90
C GLU A 213 -18.51 -5.84 24.72
N ASP A 214 -17.84 -4.78 25.20
CA ASP A 214 -18.46 -3.70 25.98
C ASP A 214 -19.16 -2.63 25.13
N GLY A 215 -19.19 -2.82 23.82
CA GLY A 215 -19.79 -1.87 22.90
C GLY A 215 -18.92 -0.65 22.62
N ARG A 216 -17.60 -0.71 22.82
CA ARG A 216 -16.65 0.23 22.22
C ARG A 216 -16.13 -0.27 20.88
N THR A 217 -15.49 0.64 20.13
CA THR A 217 -14.89 0.32 18.83
C THR A 217 -13.40 0.54 18.91
N MET A 218 -12.62 -0.42 18.44
CA MET A 218 -11.17 -0.30 18.35
C MET A 218 -10.73 -0.15 16.90
N ILE A 219 -9.81 0.78 16.67
CA ILE A 219 -9.01 0.87 15.44
C ILE A 219 -7.60 0.41 15.80
N VAL A 220 -6.97 -0.36 14.92
CA VAL A 220 -5.55 -0.71 15.04
C VAL A 220 -4.78 0.08 14.00
N ARG A 221 -3.90 0.97 14.47
CA ARG A 221 -3.00 1.76 13.61
C ARG A 221 -1.61 1.17 13.65
N ASP A 222 -1.07 0.81 12.50
CA ASP A 222 0.32 0.42 12.37
C ASP A 222 1.17 1.57 11.83
N PHE A 223 2.42 1.65 12.29
CA PHE A 223 3.46 2.56 11.83
C PHE A 223 4.64 1.73 11.34
N TYR A 224 5.02 1.89 10.08
CA TYR A 224 5.96 1.01 9.39
C TYR A 224 7.30 1.69 9.16
N ARG A 225 8.40 0.97 9.42
CA ARG A 225 9.77 1.38 9.06
C ARG A 225 10.14 2.78 9.61
N LEU A 226 9.83 3.04 10.87
CA LEU A 226 10.13 4.30 11.57
C LEU A 226 11.63 4.60 11.67
N GLY A 227 12.45 3.55 11.76
CA GLY A 227 13.92 3.61 11.80
C GLY A 227 14.57 3.30 10.44
N GLU A 228 15.83 2.85 10.46
CA GLU A 228 16.53 2.43 9.24
C GLU A 228 15.78 1.31 8.50
N SER A 229 15.72 1.42 7.19
CA SER A 229 14.96 0.56 6.30
C SER A 229 15.69 0.36 4.97
N ASP A 230 14.99 -0.20 3.99
CA ASP A 230 15.47 -0.34 2.63
C ASP A 230 15.52 1.00 1.86
N PHE A 231 14.96 2.07 2.41
CA PHE A 231 15.15 3.40 1.86
C PHE A 231 16.59 3.85 2.09
N SER A 232 17.30 4.17 1.00
CA SER A 232 18.72 4.58 1.06
C SER A 232 18.94 5.86 1.88
N TRP A 233 17.91 6.67 2.08
CA TRP A 233 17.91 7.89 2.90
C TRP A 233 17.46 7.69 4.35
N SER A 234 17.07 6.47 4.77
CA SER A 234 16.54 6.20 6.12
C SER A 234 17.58 6.27 7.24
N GLY A 235 18.88 6.39 6.92
CA GLY A 235 19.96 6.49 7.91
C GLY A 235 19.78 7.64 8.93
N VAL A 236 19.05 8.70 8.55
CA VAL A 236 18.66 9.81 9.45
C VAL A 236 17.83 9.35 10.65
N ALA A 237 17.20 8.18 10.56
CA ALA A 237 16.35 7.58 11.57
C ALA A 237 17.03 6.46 12.39
N ALA A 238 18.36 6.31 12.31
CA ALA A 238 19.11 5.30 13.08
C ALA A 238 18.93 5.42 14.61
N GLY A 239 18.58 6.61 15.11
CA GLY A 239 18.30 6.85 16.53
C GLY A 239 16.85 6.56 16.97
N VAL A 240 15.97 6.13 16.06
CA VAL A 240 14.57 5.84 16.40
C VAL A 240 14.49 4.47 17.10
N PRO A 241 13.92 4.36 18.32
CA PRO A 241 14.05 3.16 19.14
C PRO A 241 13.36 1.90 18.58
N PHE A 242 12.25 2.10 17.86
CA PHE A 242 11.43 1.02 17.29
C PHE A 242 11.24 1.28 15.80
N ARG A 243 11.44 0.23 14.99
CA ARG A 243 11.18 0.25 13.54
C ARG A 243 9.69 0.13 13.25
N ASN A 244 8.94 -0.60 14.06
CA ASN A 244 7.50 -0.75 13.88
C ASN A 244 6.74 -0.56 15.20
N LEU A 245 5.63 0.16 15.12
CA LEU A 245 4.69 0.34 16.22
C LEU A 245 3.29 -0.06 15.79
N THR A 246 2.53 -0.61 16.72
CA THR A 246 1.10 -0.89 16.59
C THR A 246 0.37 -0.19 17.72
N ALA A 247 -0.60 0.65 17.41
CA ALA A 247 -1.45 1.35 18.36
C ALA A 247 -2.88 0.80 18.34
N ALA A 248 -3.38 0.42 19.51
CA ALA A 248 -4.78 0.10 19.75
C ALA A 248 -5.51 1.36 20.21
N LEU A 249 -6.34 1.92 19.35
CA LEU A 249 -7.13 3.15 19.58
C LEU A 249 -8.57 2.75 19.91
N VAL A 250 -8.95 2.75 21.19
CA VAL A 250 -10.31 2.41 21.63
C VAL A 250 -11.13 3.68 21.77
N LEU A 251 -12.20 3.75 20.99
CA LEU A 251 -13.09 4.90 20.84
C LEU A 251 -14.40 4.66 21.59
N ASP A 252 -15.03 5.76 21.96
CA ASP A 252 -16.34 5.74 22.59
C ASP A 252 -17.41 5.11 21.69
N PRO A 253 -18.46 4.49 22.28
CA PRO A 253 -19.47 3.72 21.53
C PRO A 253 -20.19 4.47 20.41
N GLU A 254 -20.24 5.79 20.51
CA GLU A 254 -20.93 6.70 19.60
C GLU A 254 -20.14 7.05 18.34
N VAL A 255 -18.84 6.72 18.28
CA VAL A 255 -18.01 7.01 17.12
C VAL A 255 -18.24 5.96 16.04
N GLU A 256 -18.79 6.40 14.91
CA GLU A 256 -18.86 5.59 13.70
C GLU A 256 -17.54 5.66 12.96
N VAL A 257 -17.06 4.53 12.45
CA VAL A 257 -15.75 4.40 11.81
C VAL A 257 -15.89 3.62 10.52
N SER A 258 -15.22 4.11 9.49
CA SER A 258 -14.98 3.42 8.23
C SER A 258 -13.52 3.57 7.85
N ILE A 259 -12.96 2.57 7.20
CA ILE A 259 -11.55 2.54 6.78
C ILE A 259 -11.51 2.06 5.33
N THR A 260 -11.08 2.95 4.44
CA THR A 260 -11.04 2.70 3.00
C THR A 260 -9.79 1.91 2.60
N ASP A 261 -9.68 1.56 1.31
CA ASP A 261 -8.48 0.93 0.76
C ASP A 261 -7.21 1.78 0.87
N TYR A 262 -7.30 3.07 1.24
CA TYR A 262 -6.15 3.90 1.60
C TYR A 262 -5.73 3.78 3.06
N GLY A 263 -6.32 2.86 3.84
CA GLY A 263 -5.95 2.62 5.23
C GLY A 263 -6.19 3.84 6.13
N THR A 264 -7.04 4.77 5.67
CA THR A 264 -7.36 6.01 6.37
C THR A 264 -8.68 5.84 7.10
N THR A 265 -8.67 6.15 8.39
CA THR A 265 -9.91 6.25 9.19
C THR A 265 -10.72 7.47 8.77
N ILE A 266 -11.97 7.24 8.39
CA ILE A 266 -13.03 8.23 8.24
C ILE A 266 -14.05 7.96 9.34
N SER A 267 -14.40 8.98 10.12
CA SER A 267 -15.27 8.81 11.27
C SER A 267 -16.33 9.90 11.40
N SER A 268 -17.37 9.58 12.16
CA SER A 268 -18.36 10.56 12.64
C SER A 268 -18.43 10.44 14.18
N PRO A 269 -18.03 11.49 14.93
CA PRO A 269 -17.45 12.77 14.45
C PRO A 269 -16.06 12.60 13.81
N GLU A 270 -15.66 13.60 13.00
CA GLU A 270 -14.41 13.57 12.20
C GLU A 270 -13.16 13.52 13.09
N ASP A 271 -13.14 14.29 14.19
CA ASP A 271 -12.05 14.31 15.17
C ASP A 271 -12.13 13.15 16.17
N TYR A 272 -12.18 11.89 15.70
CA TYR A 272 -12.36 10.70 16.55
C TYR A 272 -11.34 10.58 17.70
N LEU A 273 -10.15 11.18 17.57
CA LEU A 273 -9.15 11.18 18.65
C LEU A 273 -9.60 11.98 19.89
N GLU A 274 -10.57 12.89 19.78
CA GLU A 274 -11.23 13.52 20.94
C GLU A 274 -12.07 12.51 21.76
N HIS A 275 -12.53 11.45 21.12
CA HIS A 275 -13.35 10.38 21.70
C HIS A 275 -12.52 9.13 22.04
N LEU A 276 -11.20 9.30 22.16
CA LEU A 276 -10.29 8.24 22.55
C LEU A 276 -10.42 7.98 24.06
N SER A 277 -10.99 6.83 24.43
CA SER A 277 -11.17 6.40 25.82
C SER A 277 -10.22 5.29 26.26
N GLY A 278 -9.57 4.60 25.32
CA GLY A 278 -8.53 3.62 25.63
C GLY A 278 -7.37 3.66 24.62
N PHE A 279 -6.15 3.44 25.11
CA PHE A 279 -4.94 3.42 24.29
C PHE A 279 -3.96 2.35 24.76
N GLY A 280 -3.56 1.50 23.82
CA GLY A 280 -2.45 0.54 23.95
C GLY A 280 -1.40 0.79 22.87
N LEU A 281 -0.13 0.61 23.20
CA LEU A 281 0.98 0.69 22.27
C LEU A 281 1.77 -0.61 22.31
N TYR A 282 2.22 -1.06 21.14
CA TYR A 282 3.00 -2.28 20.98
C TYR A 282 4.09 -2.10 19.93
N THR A 283 5.07 -2.99 19.94
CA THR A 283 6.01 -3.19 18.84
C THR A 283 5.95 -4.62 18.33
N THR A 284 6.21 -4.79 17.04
CA THR A 284 6.40 -6.08 16.38
C THR A 284 7.87 -6.35 16.06
N ASP A 285 8.78 -5.49 16.51
CA ASP A 285 10.21 -5.66 16.30
C ASP A 285 10.72 -6.92 17.03
N GLY A 286 11.45 -7.77 16.29
CA GLY A 286 11.94 -9.05 16.81
C GLY A 286 10.85 -10.09 17.08
N VAL A 287 9.59 -9.80 16.74
CA VAL A 287 8.47 -10.75 16.86
C VAL A 287 8.42 -11.61 15.59
N ALA A 288 8.48 -12.92 15.76
CA ALA A 288 8.31 -13.85 14.63
C ALA A 288 6.89 -13.72 14.03
N PRO A 289 6.69 -13.98 12.72
CA PRO A 289 5.37 -13.99 12.12
C PRO A 289 4.37 -14.86 12.92
N GLY A 290 3.20 -14.30 13.23
CA GLY A 290 2.18 -14.95 14.07
C GLY A 290 2.37 -14.81 15.58
N GLY A 291 3.50 -14.25 16.04
CA GLY A 291 3.71 -13.89 17.44
C GLY A 291 2.86 -12.71 17.89
N LEU A 292 2.67 -12.59 19.21
CA LEU A 292 1.95 -11.46 19.81
C LEU A 292 2.85 -10.21 19.87
N PRO A 293 2.34 -9.02 19.49
CA PRO A 293 3.06 -7.77 19.68
C PRO A 293 3.42 -7.52 21.15
N VAL A 294 4.61 -6.97 21.37
CA VAL A 294 5.16 -6.69 22.71
C VAL A 294 4.63 -5.34 23.18
N PRO A 295 4.00 -5.23 24.37
CA PRO A 295 3.46 -3.98 24.87
C PRO A 295 4.56 -2.97 25.19
N LEU A 296 4.28 -1.71 24.91
CA LEU A 296 5.12 -0.55 25.17
C LEU A 296 4.44 0.46 26.10
N SER A 297 5.25 1.29 26.74
CA SER A 297 4.81 2.34 27.65
C SER A 297 4.55 3.68 26.97
N ASP A 298 3.95 4.62 27.70
CA ASP A 298 3.82 6.00 27.23
C ASP A 298 5.20 6.67 27.08
N GLN A 299 6.20 6.27 27.89
CA GLN A 299 7.58 6.77 27.76
C GLN A 299 8.22 6.32 26.45
N ASP A 300 7.93 5.10 26.01
CA ASP A 300 8.40 4.57 24.72
C ASP A 300 7.79 5.35 23.54
N LEU A 301 6.50 5.70 23.64
CA LEU A 301 5.83 6.56 22.66
C LEU A 301 6.51 7.93 22.57
N GLU A 302 6.74 8.57 23.71
CA GLU A 302 7.36 9.90 23.80
C GLU A 302 8.80 9.89 23.30
N ALA A 303 9.58 8.86 23.67
CA ALA A 303 10.95 8.68 23.20
C ALA A 303 10.99 8.50 21.68
N THR A 304 10.07 7.70 21.14
CA THR A 304 9.96 7.48 19.68
C THR A 304 9.58 8.76 18.95
N ALA A 305 8.58 9.51 19.44
CA ALA A 305 8.18 10.77 18.85
C ALA A 305 9.32 11.82 18.92
N ALA A 306 10.07 11.86 20.02
CA ALA A 306 11.22 12.76 20.14
C ALA A 306 12.33 12.42 19.13
N ALA A 307 12.66 11.14 18.97
CA ALA A 307 13.65 10.68 17.98
C ALA A 307 13.17 10.93 16.55
N ALA A 308 11.91 10.62 16.24
CA ALA A 308 11.28 10.90 14.95
C ALA A 308 11.35 12.39 14.58
N LYS A 309 11.11 13.29 15.55
CA LYS A 309 11.26 14.74 15.34
C LYS A 309 12.70 15.19 15.04
N VAL A 310 13.70 14.49 15.57
CA VAL A 310 15.11 14.75 15.22
C VAL A 310 15.38 14.28 13.80
N ALA A 311 14.99 13.05 13.47
CA ALA A 311 15.16 12.45 12.15
C ALA A 311 14.45 13.28 11.06
N GLN A 312 13.18 13.63 11.27
CA GLN A 312 12.39 14.48 10.37
C GLN A 312 13.10 15.80 10.01
N ARG A 313 13.67 16.49 11.01
CA ARG A 313 14.36 17.77 10.78
C ARG A 313 15.63 17.61 9.94
N GLN A 314 16.36 16.52 10.15
CA GLN A 314 17.53 16.23 9.33
C GLN A 314 17.10 15.84 7.92
N HIS A 315 16.13 14.95 7.80
CA HIS A 315 15.62 14.47 6.51
C HIS A 315 15.09 15.60 5.64
N TYR A 316 14.37 16.56 6.21
CA TYR A 316 13.93 17.76 5.49
C TYR A 316 15.11 18.53 4.87
N ARG A 317 16.21 18.71 5.60
CA ARG A 317 17.41 19.39 5.07
C ARG A 317 18.06 18.59 3.95
N ASP A 318 18.10 17.27 4.09
CA ASP A 318 18.68 16.38 3.09
C ASP A 318 17.85 16.43 1.80
N ILE A 319 16.52 16.38 1.87
CA ILE A 319 15.62 16.52 0.70
C ILE A 319 15.82 17.88 0.03
N VAL A 320 15.93 18.97 0.80
CA VAL A 320 16.20 20.31 0.24
C VAL A 320 17.53 20.35 -0.52
N ALA A 321 18.53 19.60 -0.07
CA ALA A 321 19.83 19.52 -0.71
C ALA A 321 19.86 18.62 -1.95
N MET A 322 18.92 17.68 -2.09
CA MET A 322 18.79 16.83 -3.26
C MET A 322 18.48 17.65 -4.51
N ASP A 323 19.02 17.24 -5.65
CA ASP A 323 18.57 17.72 -6.95
C ASP A 323 17.18 17.16 -7.29
N ARG A 324 16.64 17.61 -8.43
CA ARG A 324 15.28 17.23 -8.84
C ARG A 324 15.17 15.74 -9.16
N ASP A 325 16.16 15.16 -9.84
CA ASP A 325 16.12 13.77 -10.27
C ASP A 325 16.35 12.82 -9.09
N GLU A 326 17.17 13.21 -8.11
CA GLU A 326 17.30 12.50 -6.83
C GLU A 326 15.95 12.42 -6.09
N ARG A 327 15.20 13.53 -6.04
CA ARG A 327 13.85 13.53 -5.42
C ARG A 327 12.86 12.66 -6.20
N ILE A 328 12.94 12.68 -7.53
CA ILE A 328 12.11 11.82 -8.38
C ILE A 328 12.43 10.34 -8.14
N ALA A 329 13.71 9.98 -8.11
CA ALA A 329 14.13 8.62 -7.88
C ALA A 329 13.69 8.11 -6.50
N CYS A 330 13.84 8.91 -5.45
CA CYS A 330 13.40 8.53 -4.11
C CYS A 330 11.88 8.36 -4.01
N GLY A 331 11.10 9.32 -4.53
CA GLY A 331 9.63 9.20 -4.54
C GLY A 331 9.15 8.03 -5.41
N ALA A 332 9.80 7.79 -6.56
CA ALA A 332 9.45 6.70 -7.45
C ALA A 332 9.76 5.34 -6.82
N TYR A 333 10.86 5.23 -6.08
CA TYR A 333 11.22 4.05 -5.31
C TYR A 333 10.14 3.70 -4.29
N VAL A 334 9.62 4.69 -3.54
CA VAL A 334 8.56 4.44 -2.54
C VAL A 334 7.34 3.78 -3.18
N TYR A 335 6.85 4.29 -4.31
CA TYR A 335 5.68 3.75 -4.99
C TYR A 335 5.95 2.40 -5.68
N PHE A 336 7.10 2.27 -6.36
CA PHE A 336 7.48 1.03 -7.03
C PHE A 336 7.67 -0.13 -6.06
N THR A 337 8.09 0.15 -4.82
CA THR A 337 8.30 -0.89 -3.80
C THR A 337 7.03 -1.31 -3.05
N PHE A 338 5.83 -0.93 -3.51
CA PHE A 338 4.58 -1.43 -2.91
C PHE A 338 4.42 -2.96 -3.02
N LEU A 339 5.09 -3.58 -3.98
CA LEU A 339 5.15 -5.03 -4.09
C LEU A 339 6.14 -5.67 -3.10
N ARG A 340 7.10 -4.91 -2.57
CA ARG A 340 8.19 -5.43 -1.73
C ARG A 340 7.73 -6.12 -0.44
N PRO A 341 6.77 -5.60 0.35
CA PRO A 341 6.31 -6.30 1.55
C PRO A 341 5.79 -7.72 1.27
N PHE A 342 5.21 -7.96 0.09
CA PHE A 342 4.76 -9.29 -0.33
C PHE A 342 5.94 -10.21 -0.66
N ALA A 343 6.98 -9.66 -1.31
CA ALA A 343 8.23 -10.37 -1.54
C ALA A 343 8.98 -10.69 -0.23
N GLU A 344 8.91 -9.80 0.76
CA GLU A 344 9.49 -10.02 2.09
C GLU A 344 8.76 -11.17 2.82
N ILE A 345 7.43 -11.24 2.73
CA ILE A 345 6.65 -12.38 3.26
C ILE A 345 7.03 -13.69 2.56
N ALA A 346 7.17 -13.65 1.23
CA ALA A 346 7.57 -14.81 0.44
C ALA A 346 9.06 -15.20 0.59
N GLY A 347 9.87 -14.37 1.27
CA GLY A 347 11.29 -14.63 1.49
C GLY A 347 12.19 -14.42 0.26
N VAL A 348 11.72 -13.69 -0.76
CA VAL A 348 12.45 -13.47 -2.04
C VAL A 348 12.72 -12.00 -2.34
N ALA A 349 12.55 -11.10 -1.36
CA ALA A 349 12.79 -9.67 -1.55
C ALA A 349 14.22 -9.36 -2.04
N ASP A 350 15.23 -10.11 -1.59
CA ASP A 350 16.63 -9.92 -2.01
C ASP A 350 16.94 -10.52 -3.40
N GLU A 351 15.99 -11.26 -3.98
CA GLU A 351 16.11 -11.84 -5.33
C GLU A 351 15.54 -10.94 -6.43
N ILE A 352 14.90 -9.83 -6.03
CA ILE A 352 14.30 -8.84 -6.92
C ILE A 352 15.15 -7.58 -6.84
N ASP A 353 15.55 -7.07 -8.00
CA ASP A 353 16.20 -5.76 -8.10
C ASP A 353 15.15 -4.67 -7.90
N TRP A 354 15.28 -3.89 -6.82
CA TRP A 354 14.37 -2.79 -6.47
C TRP A 354 14.86 -1.41 -6.93
N THR A 355 16.01 -1.31 -7.61
CA THR A 355 16.51 -0.01 -8.10
C THR A 355 15.44 0.68 -8.92
N CYS A 356 15.16 1.96 -8.62
CA CYS A 356 14.13 2.74 -9.27
C CYS A 356 14.59 4.21 -9.37
N PRO A 357 14.55 4.84 -10.56
CA PRO A 357 14.21 4.24 -11.86
C PRO A 357 15.29 3.28 -12.39
N ARG A 358 14.90 2.34 -13.24
CA ARG A 358 15.80 1.39 -13.93
C ARG A 358 15.39 1.14 -15.38
N ASP A 359 14.12 0.82 -15.60
CA ASP A 359 13.61 0.39 -16.91
C ASP A 359 12.81 1.48 -17.64
N THR A 360 12.56 2.62 -16.98
CA THR A 360 12.00 3.82 -17.64
C THR A 360 12.94 4.26 -18.77
N PRO A 361 12.50 4.25 -20.05
CA PRO A 361 13.36 4.58 -21.18
C PRO A 361 13.97 5.98 -21.06
N ALA A 362 15.27 6.11 -21.41
CA ALA A 362 16.02 7.35 -21.24
C ALA A 362 15.50 8.51 -22.10
N ASP A 363 14.88 8.21 -23.24
CA ASP A 363 14.19 9.16 -24.12
C ASP A 363 12.79 9.53 -23.61
N LEU A 364 12.12 8.61 -22.90
CA LEU A 364 10.82 8.85 -22.27
C LEU A 364 10.95 9.66 -20.97
N TYR A 365 12.00 9.42 -20.17
CA TYR A 365 12.16 10.00 -18.83
C TYR A 365 11.98 11.54 -18.80
N PRO A 366 12.62 12.33 -19.68
CA PRO A 366 12.41 13.79 -19.69
C PRO A 366 10.97 14.21 -20.00
N LEU A 367 10.25 13.43 -20.81
CA LEU A 367 8.87 13.73 -21.20
C LEU A 367 7.91 13.51 -20.04
N VAL A 368 8.04 12.37 -19.35
CA VAL A 368 7.12 11.97 -18.26
C VAL A 368 7.44 12.64 -16.93
N THR A 369 8.63 13.22 -16.82
CA THR A 369 9.03 14.02 -15.66
C THR A 369 8.91 15.52 -15.90
N THR A 370 8.36 15.98 -17.03
CA THR A 370 8.08 17.41 -17.21
C THR A 370 6.94 17.83 -16.27
N ASP A 371 7.06 19.01 -15.64
CA ASP A 371 5.99 19.55 -14.81
C ASP A 371 4.76 19.86 -15.69
N MET A 372 3.76 18.98 -15.61
CA MET A 372 2.51 19.10 -16.35
C MET A 372 1.34 19.08 -15.37
N GLU A 373 0.34 19.92 -15.64
CA GLU A 373 -0.96 19.76 -14.98
C GLU A 373 -1.57 18.42 -15.41
N PRO A 374 -2.16 17.65 -14.47
CA PRO A 374 -2.90 16.45 -14.83
C PRO A 374 -4.00 16.82 -15.83
N PRO A 375 -4.18 16.05 -16.91
CA PRO A 375 -5.30 16.29 -17.82
C PRO A 375 -6.63 16.18 -17.06
N GLU A 376 -7.61 17.01 -17.42
CA GLU A 376 -8.98 16.88 -16.92
C GLU A 376 -9.49 15.48 -17.26
N ARG A 377 -9.95 14.75 -16.24
CA ARG A 377 -10.59 13.44 -16.42
C ARG A 377 -12.07 13.63 -16.70
N ASP A 378 -12.54 12.99 -17.76
CA ASP A 378 -13.96 12.80 -18.00
C ASP A 378 -14.51 11.81 -16.96
N PRO A 379 -15.44 12.23 -16.08
CA PRO A 379 -15.99 11.35 -15.05
C PRO A 379 -16.81 10.18 -15.61
N ASP A 380 -17.23 10.27 -16.87
CA ASP A 380 -18.02 9.23 -17.55
C ASP A 380 -17.15 8.15 -18.22
N VAL A 381 -15.81 8.30 -18.19
CA VAL A 381 -14.86 7.36 -18.77
C VAL A 381 -14.20 6.52 -17.68
N ASP A 382 -14.21 5.20 -17.87
CA ASP A 382 -13.50 4.24 -17.03
C ASP A 382 -12.01 4.62 -16.88
N VAL A 383 -11.50 4.61 -15.65
CA VAL A 383 -10.10 4.94 -15.34
C VAL A 383 -9.14 4.00 -16.07
N TYR A 384 -9.51 2.71 -16.14
CA TYR A 384 -8.77 1.68 -16.83
C TYR A 384 -9.65 1.03 -17.90
N PRO A 385 -9.36 1.23 -19.20
CA PRO A 385 -10.19 0.70 -20.27
C PRO A 385 -10.07 -0.84 -20.36
N ALA A 386 -11.21 -1.49 -20.65
CA ALA A 386 -11.28 -2.93 -20.90
C ALA A 386 -10.57 -3.31 -22.21
N TYR A 387 -10.13 -4.57 -22.31
CA TYR A 387 -9.65 -5.15 -23.55
C TYR A 387 -10.81 -5.47 -24.50
N ALA A 388 -10.60 -5.18 -25.79
CA ALA A 388 -11.57 -5.40 -26.85
C ALA A 388 -11.79 -6.87 -27.23
#